data_AF-A0A8T6MTI1-F1
#
_entry.id   AF-A0A8T6MTI1-F1
#
_cell.length_a   1.000
_cell.length_b   1.000
_cell.length_c   1.000
_cell.angle_alpha   90.00
_cell.angle_beta   90.00
_cell.angle_gamma   90.00
#
_symmetry.space_group_name_H-M   'P 1'
#
loop_
_entity.id
_entity.type
_entity.pdbx_description
1 polymer ?
#
loop_
_entity_poly.entity_id
_entity_poly.type
_entity_poly.pdbx_seq_one_letter_code
_entity_poly.pdbx_strand_id
1 'polypeptide(L)' 'MSTRISLGKGIGKHLSSILVDEEGVSLENIWQTITDFGIDRDDLKRLSPTYKELFEIYSAIRAYRVSVKYLKNLKTRL' A
#
# COMPACT_ATOMS: atom_id res chain seq x y z
N MET A 1 -8.09 24.38 -7.18
CA MET A 1 -9.07 23.56 -6.44
C MET A 1 -8.32 22.53 -5.63
N SER A 2 -8.33 22.62 -4.28
CA SER A 2 -7.62 21.68 -3.41
C SER A 2 -8.59 20.60 -2.92
N THR A 3 -8.56 19.43 -3.54
CA THR A 3 -9.43 18.31 -3.17
C THR A 3 -8.88 17.64 -1.89
N ARG A 4 -9.45 17.96 -0.73
CA ARG A 4 -9.18 17.26 0.53
C ARG A 4 -9.93 15.93 0.52
N ILE A 5 -9.21 14.83 0.26
CA ILE A 5 -9.79 13.49 0.28
C ILE A 5 -9.73 12.97 1.73
N SER A 6 -10.91 12.88 2.37
CA SER A 6 -11.04 12.30 3.71
C SER A 6 -10.62 10.82 3.71
N LEU A 7 -9.53 10.52 4.40
CA LEU A 7 -8.80 9.23 4.53
C LEU A 7 -9.61 8.04 5.08
N GLY A 8 -10.89 8.23 5.43
CA GLY A 8 -11.72 7.19 6.06
C GLY A 8 -12.59 6.37 5.10
N LYS A 9 -13.08 6.96 4.00
CA LYS A 9 -14.04 6.29 3.08
C LYS A 9 -13.74 6.50 1.58
N GLY A 10 -13.16 7.63 1.20
CA GLY A 10 -12.88 7.95 -0.21
C GLY A 10 -11.64 7.21 -0.74
N ILE A 11 -10.59 7.16 0.07
CA ILE A 11 -9.37 6.41 -0.27
C ILE A 11 -9.70 4.92 -0.32
N GLY A 12 -10.40 4.35 0.66
CA GLY A 12 -10.81 2.94 0.62
C GLY A 12 -11.53 2.55 -0.68
N LYS A 13 -12.38 3.43 -1.24
CA LYS A 13 -13.14 3.19 -2.48
C LYS A 13 -12.30 3.35 -3.76
N HIS A 14 -11.39 4.34 -3.79
CA HIS A 14 -10.47 4.54 -4.93
C HIS A 14 -9.28 3.57 -4.91
N LEU A 15 -8.75 3.28 -3.74
CA LEU A 15 -7.75 2.25 -3.53
C LEU A 15 -8.37 0.89 -3.83
N SER A 16 -9.52 0.50 -3.27
CA SER A 16 -10.14 -0.80 -3.61
C SER A 16 -10.41 -0.98 -5.11
N SER A 17 -10.78 0.04 -5.87
CA SER A 17 -10.93 -0.12 -7.33
C SER A 17 -9.60 -0.21 -8.10
N ILE A 18 -8.47 0.19 -7.48
CA ILE A 18 -7.10 0.06 -8.03
C ILE A 18 -6.37 -1.17 -7.46
N LEU A 19 -6.87 -1.74 -6.36
CA LEU A 19 -6.23 -2.79 -5.55
C LEU A 19 -6.88 -4.15 -5.63
N VAL A 20 -7.96 -4.30 -6.40
CA VAL A 20 -8.34 -5.63 -6.89
C VAL A 20 -7.44 -5.89 -8.09
N ASP A 21 -6.22 -6.31 -7.79
CA ASP A 21 -5.35 -6.90 -8.78
C ASP A 21 -5.58 -8.41 -8.78
N GLU A 22 -5.69 -8.99 -9.97
CA GLU A 22 -5.88 -10.42 -10.21
C GLU A 22 -4.76 -11.28 -9.57
N GLU A 23 -3.69 -10.65 -9.07
CA GLU A 23 -2.56 -11.29 -8.38
C GLU A 23 -2.57 -11.21 -6.83
N GLY A 24 -3.60 -10.60 -6.21
CA GLY A 24 -3.97 -10.89 -4.81
C GLY A 24 -3.17 -10.23 -3.68
N VAL A 25 -2.65 -9.01 -3.84
CA VAL A 25 -2.08 -8.27 -2.69
C VAL A 25 -3.21 -7.55 -1.93
N SER A 26 -3.63 -8.12 -0.79
CA SER A 26 -4.70 -7.52 0.02
C SER A 26 -4.34 -6.14 0.57
N LEU A 27 -5.35 -5.30 0.82
CA LEU A 27 -5.17 -3.97 1.42
C LEU A 27 -4.55 -4.02 2.83
N GLU A 28 -4.88 -5.03 3.63
CA GLU A 28 -4.30 -5.26 4.96
C GLU A 28 -2.79 -5.45 4.90
N ASN A 29 -2.33 -6.14 3.87
CA ASN A 29 -0.92 -6.40 3.63
C ASN A 29 -0.13 -5.10 3.41
N ILE A 30 -0.69 -4.10 2.74
CA ILE A 30 0.01 -2.83 2.52
C ILE A 30 0.18 -2.06 3.83
N TRP A 31 -0.88 -1.98 4.64
CA TRP A 31 -0.81 -1.33 5.94
C TRP A 31 0.18 -2.01 6.87
N GLN A 32 0.19 -3.35 6.90
CA GLN A 32 1.17 -4.10 7.68
C GLN A 32 2.60 -3.72 7.29
N THR A 33 2.90 -3.63 6.00
CA THR A 33 4.25 -3.24 5.54
C THR A 33 4.60 -1.81 5.96
N ILE A 34 3.67 -0.85 5.87
CA ILE A 34 3.90 0.52 6.35
C ILE A 34 4.23 0.52 7.85
N THR A 35 3.51 -0.26 8.64
CA THR A 35 3.74 -0.43 10.07
C THR A 35 5.07 -1.14 10.37
N ASP A 36 5.49 -2.10 9.55
CA ASP A 36 6.79 -2.77 9.68
C ASP A 36 7.97 -1.78 9.50
N PHE A 37 7.76 -0.67 8.78
CA PHE A 37 8.69 0.45 8.67
C PHE A 37 8.58 1.47 9.82
N GLY A 38 7.77 1.19 10.85
CA GLY A 38 7.59 2.04 12.02
C GLY A 38 6.67 3.23 11.79
N ILE A 39 5.88 3.22 10.71
CA ILE A 39 4.92 4.29 10.42
C ILE A 39 3.51 3.81 10.79
N ASP A 40 2.95 4.40 11.84
CA ASP A 40 1.55 4.15 12.18
C ASP A 40 0.60 4.87 11.22
N ARG A 41 -0.62 4.35 11.07
CA ARG A 41 -1.67 4.95 10.26
C ARG A 41 -1.99 6.37 10.69
N ASP A 42 -2.01 6.65 11.99
CA ASP A 42 -2.33 7.98 12.51
C ASP A 42 -1.17 8.98 12.35
N ASP A 43 0.07 8.50 12.32
CA ASP A 43 1.23 9.32 11.97
C ASP A 43 1.20 9.66 10.47
N LEU A 44 0.90 8.69 9.62
CA LEU A 44 0.75 8.92 8.18
C LEU A 44 -0.39 9.91 7.88
N LYS A 45 -1.51 9.83 8.62
CA LYS A 45 -2.59 10.83 8.49
C LYS A 45 -2.14 12.22 8.93
N ARG A 46 -1.36 12.32 10.00
CA ARG A 46 -0.83 13.61 10.51
C ARG A 46 0.11 14.27 9.50
N LEU A 47 0.89 13.49 8.76
CA LEU A 47 1.70 13.98 7.65
C LEU A 47 0.86 14.54 6.48
N SER A 48 -0.42 14.16 6.40
CA SER A 48 -1.34 14.58 5.32
C SER A 48 -0.74 14.46 3.91
N PRO A 49 -0.21 13.27 3.54
CA PRO A 49 0.42 13.06 2.25
C PRO A 49 -0.56 13.30 1.11
N THR A 50 -0.02 13.82 0.01
CA THR A 50 -0.73 14.00 -1.24
C THR A 50 -1.12 12.64 -1.85
N TYR A 51 -2.08 12.67 -2.77
CA TYR A 51 -2.46 11.48 -3.54
C TYR A 51 -1.25 10.84 -4.25
N LYS A 52 -0.35 11.67 -4.80
CA LYS A 52 0.84 11.20 -5.50
C LYS A 52 1.76 10.42 -4.56
N GLU A 53 2.03 10.97 -3.37
CA GLU A 53 2.88 10.30 -2.37
C GLU A 53 2.26 8.98 -1.90
N LEU A 54 0.95 8.96 -1.64
CA LEU A 54 0.24 7.73 -1.28
C LEU A 54 0.31 6.67 -2.39
N PHE A 55 0.22 7.09 -3.66
CA PHE A 55 0.34 6.20 -4.80
C PHE A 55 1.77 5.66 -4.97
N GLU A 56 2.79 6.49 -4.73
CA GLU A 56 4.20 6.08 -4.76
C GLU A 56 4.51 5.08 -3.64
N ILE A 57 4.04 5.33 -2.41
CA ILE A 57 4.15 4.39 -1.27
C ILE A 57 3.51 3.04 -1.63
N TYR A 58 2.29 3.07 -2.15
CA TYR A 58 1.60 1.86 -2.59
C TYR A 58 2.40 1.10 -3.65
N SER A 59 2.86 1.79 -4.69
CA SER A 59 3.60 1.19 -5.81
C SER A 59 4.90 0.53 -5.35
N ALA A 60 5.64 1.19 -4.45
CA ALA A 60 6.87 0.65 -3.87
C ALA A 60 6.59 -0.61 -3.04
N ILE A 61 5.56 -0.59 -2.18
CA ILE A 61 5.19 -1.74 -1.35
C ILE A 61 4.73 -2.93 -2.20
N ARG A 62 3.94 -2.67 -3.26
CA ARG A 62 3.50 -3.71 -4.20
C ARG A 62 4.71 -4.37 -4.86
N ALA A 63 5.64 -3.58 -5.40
CA ALA A 63 6.86 -4.09 -6.02
C ALA A 63 7.70 -4.93 -5.04
N TYR A 64 7.92 -4.42 -3.83
CA TYR A 64 8.63 -5.16 -2.77
C TYR A 64 8.00 -6.52 -2.48
N ARG A 65 6.67 -6.57 -2.33
CA ARG A 65 5.96 -7.82 -2.04
C ARG A 65 6.03 -8.83 -3.17
N VAL A 66 5.95 -8.37 -4.42
CA VAL A 66 6.17 -9.22 -5.61
C VAL A 66 7.57 -9.80 -5.58
N SER A 67 8.60 -8.98 -5.30
CA SER A 67 9.98 -9.45 -5.18
C SER A 67 10.13 -10.50 -4.07
N VAL A 68 9.56 -10.26 -2.88
CA VAL A 68 9.59 -11.23 -1.77
C VAL A 68 8.93 -12.56 -2.15
N LYS A 69 7.76 -12.51 -2.80
CA LYS A 69 7.05 -13.71 -3.29
C LYS A 69 7.93 -14.50 -4.27
N TYR A 70 8.52 -13.81 -5.24
CA TYR A 70 9.40 -14.43 -6.24
C TYR A 70 10.62 -15.09 -5.60
N LEU A 71 11.31 -14.38 -4.69
CA LEU A 71 12.49 -14.90 -3.99
C LEU A 71 12.16 -16.10 -3.09
N LYS A 72 11.02 -16.07 -2.39
CA LYS A 72 10.54 -17.23 -1.60
C LYS A 72 10.30 -18.45 -2.49
N ASN A 73 9.65 -18.26 -3.64
CA ASN A 73 9.42 -19.33 -4.61
C ASN A 73 10.75 -19.88 -5.18
N LEU A 74 11.73 -19.02 -5.44
CA LEU A 74 13.05 -19.46 -5.90
C LEU A 74 13.74 -20.31 -4.83
N LYS A 75 13.70 -19.89 -3.56
CA LYS A 75 14.25 -20.64 -2.43
C LYS A 75 13.66 -22.04 -2.30
N THR A 76 12.37 -22.23 -2.56
CA THR A 76 11.73 -23.57 -2.51
C THR A 76 12.17 -24.52 -3.62
N ARG A 77 12.88 -24.02 -4.64
CA ARG A 77 13.42 -24.82 -5.75
C ARG A 77 14.92 -25.15 -5.56
N LEU A 78 15.54 -24.62 -4.50
CA LEU A 78 16.89 -24.97 -4.05
C LEU A 78 16.79 -26.05 -2.97
#